data_AF-A0AAV7NW52-F1
#
_entry.id   AF-A0AAV7NW52-F1
#
_cell.length_a   1.000
_cell.length_b   1.000
_cell.length_c   1.000
_cell.angle_alpha   90.00
_cell.angle_beta   90.00
_cell.angle_gamma   90.00
#
_symmetry.space_group_name_H-M   'P 1'
#
loop_
_entity.id
_entity.type
_entity.pdbx_description
1 polymer ?
#
loop_
_entity_poly.entity_id
_entity_poly.type
_entity_poly.pdbx_seq_one_letter_code
_entity_poly.pdbx_strand_id
1 'polypeptide(L)'
;MVRTKSHEPIKTNKMDNYTSPRPTAKRKVTVVETNINTLQSKYKKIKELAQHLVRQQALMAARLEDQVQRQRQCFEHVNKALQAKELKYMMQYHAKLHVITDGKAWLFSTLEEAWDWQEGWRTSDHRKRRTTENNSTGGTEGCPTERDSPGPTGRNVPLNPRDGVPTEEQGLRDSCEY
;
A
#
# COMPACT_ATOMS: atom_id res chain seq x y z
N MET A 1 94.44 23.48 -16.61
CA MET A 1 93.95 24.62 -15.82
C MET A 1 92.56 24.28 -15.30
N VAL A 2 92.42 23.93 -14.01
CA VAL A 2 91.15 23.54 -13.40
C VAL A 2 90.67 24.71 -12.52
N ARG A 3 89.51 25.28 -12.85
CA ARG A 3 88.88 26.39 -12.09
C ARG A 3 88.19 25.84 -10.84
N THR A 4 88.72 26.16 -9.66
CA THR A 4 88.03 25.94 -8.38
C THR A 4 86.95 27.00 -8.18
N LYS A 5 85.70 26.57 -7.98
CA LYS A 5 84.58 27.45 -7.61
C LYS A 5 84.67 27.77 -6.11
N SER A 6 84.71 29.06 -5.77
CA SER A 6 84.61 29.55 -4.40
C SER A 6 83.29 29.11 -3.75
N HIS A 7 83.39 28.50 -2.56
CA HIS A 7 82.24 28.26 -1.69
C HIS A 7 81.88 29.56 -0.98
N GLU A 8 80.67 30.06 -1.21
CA GLU A 8 80.07 31.07 -0.33
C GLU A 8 79.56 30.41 0.95
N PRO A 9 79.66 31.08 2.12
CA PRO A 9 79.13 30.54 3.36
C PRO A 9 77.59 30.58 3.37
N ILE A 10 77.01 29.44 3.72
CA ILE A 10 75.56 29.25 3.92
C ILE A 10 75.12 30.16 5.08
N LYS A 11 74.25 31.13 4.80
CA LYS A 11 73.57 31.94 5.82
C LYS A 11 72.63 31.04 6.61
N THR A 12 72.97 30.75 7.87
CA THR A 12 72.08 30.06 8.79
C THR A 12 70.91 30.98 9.12
N ASN A 13 69.73 30.59 8.64
CA ASN A 13 68.47 31.26 8.95
C ASN A 13 68.19 31.03 10.44
N LYS A 14 68.23 32.09 11.25
CA LYS A 14 67.87 32.01 12.66
C LYS A 14 66.38 31.67 12.73
N MET A 15 66.05 30.44 13.11
CA MET A 15 64.70 30.08 13.52
C MET A 15 64.38 30.85 14.79
N ASP A 16 63.59 31.90 14.67
CA ASP A 16 62.91 32.50 15.82
C ASP A 16 62.04 31.41 16.44
N ASN A 17 62.40 30.97 17.65
CA ASN A 17 61.61 30.07 18.46
C ASN A 17 60.27 30.74 18.79
N TYR A 18 59.27 30.55 17.92
CA TYR A 18 57.89 30.95 18.20
C TYR A 18 57.33 30.03 19.29
N THR A 19 57.63 30.37 20.54
CA THR A 19 56.98 29.76 21.70
C THR A 19 55.56 30.28 21.72
N SER A 20 54.64 29.52 21.13
CA SER A 20 53.21 29.83 21.15
C SER A 20 52.79 30.13 22.59
N PRO A 21 52.17 31.29 22.88
CA PRO A 21 51.93 31.71 24.25
C PRO A 21 51.03 30.69 24.95
N ARG A 22 51.57 30.08 26.01
CA ARG A 22 50.86 29.10 26.83
C ARG A 22 49.58 29.77 27.35
N PRO A 23 48.39 29.28 27.00
CA PRO A 23 47.14 29.97 27.35
C PRO A 23 47.04 30.07 28.87
N THR A 24 46.92 31.31 29.36
CA THR A 24 46.76 31.63 30.78
C THR A 24 45.47 30.99 31.31
N ALA A 25 45.43 30.65 32.61
CA ALA A 25 44.31 29.92 33.21
C ALA A 25 42.93 30.58 32.92
N LYS A 26 42.88 31.92 32.88
CA LYS A 26 41.67 32.69 32.53
C LYS A 26 41.16 32.38 31.12
N ARG A 27 42.05 32.23 30.13
CA ARG A 27 41.68 31.93 28.73
C ARG A 27 41.17 30.49 28.56
N LYS A 28 41.66 29.56 29.39
CA LYS A 28 41.17 28.16 29.41
C LYS A 28 39.76 28.05 29.99
N VAL A 29 39.45 28.81 31.04
CA VAL A 29 38.12 28.82 31.66
C VAL A 29 37.05 29.35 30.69
N THR A 30 37.32 30.45 29.99
CA THR A 30 36.38 31.02 29.01
C THR A 30 36.10 30.09 27.82
N VAL A 31 37.10 29.35 27.35
CA VAL A 31 36.94 28.35 26.27
C VAL A 31 36.13 27.14 26.73
N VAL A 32 36.31 26.71 27.99
CA VAL A 32 35.51 25.62 28.57
C VAL A 32 34.05 26.05 28.76
N GLU A 33 33.79 27.24 29.27
CA GLU A 33 32.42 27.78 29.44
C GLU A 33 31.69 27.93 28.10
N THR A 34 32.36 28.46 27.07
CA THR A 34 31.76 28.56 25.72
C THR A 34 31.48 27.20 25.11
N ASN A 35 32.34 26.20 25.32
CA ASN A 35 32.09 24.82 24.90
C ASN A 35 30.91 24.19 25.64
N ILE A 36 30.81 24.40 26.96
CA ILE A 36 29.69 23.92 27.78
C ILE A 36 28.38 24.53 27.28
N ASN A 37 28.33 25.84 27.09
CA ASN A 37 27.12 26.52 26.60
C ASN A 37 26.73 26.05 25.19
N THR A 38 27.72 25.83 24.32
CA THR A 38 27.49 25.29 22.98
C THR A 38 26.94 23.86 23.02
N LEU A 39 27.48 23.00 23.89
CA LEU A 39 27.00 21.63 24.07
C LEU A 39 25.58 21.60 24.67
N GLN A 40 25.29 22.45 25.66
CA GLN A 40 23.96 22.59 26.23
C GLN A 40 22.94 23.06 25.20
N SER A 41 23.30 24.04 24.35
CA SER A 41 22.46 24.50 23.24
C SER A 41 22.19 23.39 22.22
N LYS A 42 23.22 22.64 21.83
CA LYS A 42 23.07 21.48 20.93
C LYS A 42 22.17 20.41 21.54
N TYR A 43 22.35 20.09 22.82
CA TYR A 43 21.52 19.12 23.52
C TYR A 43 20.05 19.56 23.57
N LYS A 44 19.79 20.84 23.88
CA LYS A 44 18.43 21.41 23.86
C LYS A 44 17.77 21.24 22.49
N LYS A 45 18.48 21.57 21.40
CA LYS A 45 17.98 21.39 20.04
C LYS A 45 17.68 19.93 19.69
N ILE A 46 18.56 19.00 20.09
CA ILE A 46 18.35 17.56 19.88
C ILE A 46 17.09 17.10 20.63
N LYS A 47 16.90 17.54 21.88
CA LYS A 47 15.72 17.20 22.68
C LYS A 47 14.43 17.71 22.04
N GLU A 48 14.43 18.94 21.54
CA GLU A 48 13.28 19.53 20.84
C GLU A 48 12.96 18.78 19.55
N LEU A 49 13.98 18.43 18.75
CA LEU A 49 13.80 17.63 17.53
C LEU A 49 13.25 16.24 17.83
N ALA A 50 13.76 15.57 18.87
CA ALA A 50 13.26 14.25 19.28
C ALA A 50 11.77 14.32 19.66
N GLN A 51 11.36 15.33 20.43
CA GLN A 51 9.95 15.54 20.77
C GLN A 51 9.09 15.81 19.53
N HIS A 52 9.59 16.60 18.58
CA HIS A 52 8.89 16.85 17.32
C HIS A 52 8.70 15.57 16.51
N LEU A 53 9.73 14.72 16.40
CA LEU A 53 9.63 13.43 15.70
C LEU A 53 8.62 12.49 16.35
N VAL A 54 8.60 12.39 17.68
CA VAL A 54 7.59 11.60 18.41
C VAL A 54 6.18 12.11 18.12
N ARG A 55 5.98 13.44 18.10
CA ARG A 55 4.68 14.04 17.77
C ARG A 55 4.28 13.74 16.32
N GLN A 56 5.20 13.84 15.37
CA GLN A 56 4.93 13.52 13.96
C GLN A 56 4.59 12.04 13.79
N GLN A 57 5.29 11.14 14.47
CA GLN A 57 4.99 9.72 14.46
C GLN A 57 3.58 9.42 14.98
N ALA A 58 3.17 10.06 16.08
CA ALA A 58 1.81 9.92 16.62
C ALA A 58 0.75 10.42 15.64
N LEU A 59 0.98 11.55 14.97
CA LEU A 59 0.06 12.08 13.95
C LEU A 59 -0.06 11.16 12.73
N MET A 60 1.05 10.57 12.28
CA MET A 60 1.03 9.59 11.17
C MET A 60 0.28 8.32 11.56
N ALA A 61 0.47 7.82 12.79
CA ALA A 61 -0.25 6.66 13.29
C ALA A 61 -1.76 6.91 13.36
N ALA A 62 -2.19 8.06 13.88
CA ALA A 62 -3.60 8.44 13.91
C ALA A 62 -4.21 8.53 12.50
N ARG A 63 -3.49 9.11 11.53
CA ARG A 63 -3.95 9.17 10.14
C ARG A 63 -4.10 7.79 9.50
N LEU A 64 -3.15 6.89 9.76
CA LEU A 64 -3.23 5.50 9.28
C LEU A 64 -4.42 4.76 9.91
N GLU A 65 -4.68 4.98 11.19
CA GLU A 65 -5.83 4.41 11.88
C GLU A 65 -7.16 4.91 11.29
N ASP A 66 -7.27 6.22 11.04
CA ASP A 66 -8.42 6.82 10.36
C ASP A 66 -8.63 6.23 8.96
N GLN A 67 -7.55 6.06 8.17
CA GLN A 67 -7.62 5.48 6.83
C GLN A 67 -8.07 4.01 6.87
N VAL A 68 -7.51 3.21 7.78
CA VAL A 68 -7.91 1.81 7.98
C VAL A 68 -9.37 1.72 8.43
N GLN A 69 -9.81 2.62 9.30
CA GLN A 69 -11.20 2.63 9.77
C GLN A 69 -12.19 2.97 8.65
N ARG A 70 -11.86 3.94 7.79
CA ARG A 70 -12.66 4.26 6.59
C ARG A 70 -12.74 3.07 5.64
N GLN A 71 -11.61 2.40 5.36
CA GLN A 71 -11.61 1.19 4.53
C GLN A 71 -12.51 0.10 5.11
N ARG A 72 -12.48 -0.12 6.44
CA ARG A 72 -13.38 -1.08 7.10
C ARG A 72 -14.84 -0.72 6.89
N GLN A 73 -15.20 0.56 7.04
CA GLN A 73 -16.57 1.04 6.78
C GLN A 73 -16.99 0.77 5.33
N CYS A 74 -16.13 1.04 4.35
CA CYS A 74 -16.40 0.72 2.96
C CYS A 74 -16.62 -0.79 2.74
N PHE A 75 -15.80 -1.65 3.37
CA PHE A 75 -15.98 -3.10 3.32
C PHE A 75 -17.23 -3.61 4.05
N GLU A 76 -17.84 -2.85 4.98
CA GLU A 76 -19.11 -3.26 5.61
C GLU A 76 -20.24 -3.40 4.58
N HIS A 77 -20.24 -2.58 3.53
CA HIS A 77 -21.24 -2.68 2.47
C HIS A 77 -21.06 -3.98 1.66
N VAL A 78 -19.81 -4.31 1.30
CA VAL A 78 -19.49 -5.58 0.64
C VAL A 78 -19.84 -6.75 1.55
N ASN A 79 -19.57 -6.66 2.85
CA ASN A 79 -19.93 -7.68 3.83
C ASN A 79 -21.45 -7.94 3.87
N LYS A 80 -22.28 -6.89 3.85
CA LYS A 80 -23.75 -7.02 3.78
C LYS A 80 -24.18 -7.76 2.49
N ALA A 81 -23.57 -7.43 1.36
CA ALA A 81 -23.85 -8.12 0.09
C ALA A 81 -23.41 -9.60 0.11
N LEU A 82 -22.29 -9.92 0.77
CA LEU A 82 -21.81 -11.29 0.96
C LEU A 82 -22.72 -12.09 1.92
N GLN A 83 -23.17 -11.48 3.03
CA GLN A 83 -24.14 -12.09 3.95
C GLN A 83 -25.45 -12.46 3.25
N ALA A 84 -25.98 -11.56 2.41
CA ALA A 84 -27.20 -11.82 1.65
C ALA A 84 -27.08 -13.02 0.70
N LYS A 85 -25.85 -13.42 0.35
CA LYS A 85 -25.53 -14.57 -0.50
C LYS A 85 -25.08 -15.80 0.28
N GLU A 86 -25.18 -15.77 1.62
CA GLU A 86 -24.75 -16.84 2.53
C GLU A 86 -23.26 -17.22 2.36
N LEU A 87 -22.44 -16.29 1.86
CA LEU A 87 -21.01 -16.53 1.68
C LEU A 87 -20.27 -16.34 3.01
N LYS A 88 -19.31 -17.23 3.28
CA LYS A 88 -18.45 -17.11 4.45
C LYS A 88 -17.36 -16.07 4.15
N TYR A 89 -17.27 -15.04 4.98
CA TYR A 89 -16.24 -14.03 4.88
C TYR A 89 -15.66 -13.67 6.25
N MET A 90 -14.51 -13.01 6.26
CA MET A 90 -13.81 -12.54 7.44
C MET A 90 -13.05 -11.26 7.10
N MET A 91 -13.13 -10.25 7.97
CA MET A 91 -12.30 -9.05 7.86
C MET A 91 -11.04 -9.22 8.70
N GLN A 92 -9.87 -9.11 8.08
CA GLN A 92 -8.57 -9.22 8.74
C GLN A 92 -8.01 -7.84 9.14
N TYR A 93 -7.02 -7.85 10.04
CA TYR A 93 -6.28 -6.64 10.44
C TYR A 93 -5.63 -5.97 9.21
N HIS A 94 -5.60 -4.63 9.20
CA HIS A 94 -5.39 -3.77 8.02
C HIS A 94 -6.51 -3.78 6.95
N ALA A 95 -7.77 -4.02 7.35
CA ALA A 95 -8.95 -3.87 6.49
C ALA A 95 -8.90 -4.73 5.20
N LYS A 96 -8.38 -5.95 5.31
CA LYS A 96 -8.42 -6.91 4.19
C LYS A 96 -9.67 -7.77 4.29
N LEU A 97 -10.35 -7.98 3.16
CA LEU A 97 -11.54 -8.80 3.09
C LEU A 97 -11.17 -10.20 2.61
N HIS A 98 -11.48 -11.21 3.41
CA HIS A 98 -11.28 -12.61 3.09
C HIS A 98 -12.62 -13.27 2.81
N VAL A 99 -12.80 -13.85 1.63
CA VAL A 99 -14.05 -14.50 1.20
C VAL A 99 -13.78 -15.95 0.83
N ILE A 100 -14.61 -16.86 1.34
CA ILE A 100 -14.49 -18.30 1.09
C ILE A 100 -15.69 -18.73 0.24
N THR A 101 -15.43 -19.15 -0.99
CA THR A 101 -16.45 -19.65 -1.93
C THR A 101 -15.95 -20.95 -2.58
N ASP A 102 -16.82 -21.95 -2.72
CA ASP A 102 -16.50 -23.22 -3.40
C ASP A 102 -15.20 -23.91 -2.91
N GLY A 103 -14.90 -23.79 -1.61
CA GLY A 103 -13.68 -24.34 -1.01
C GLY A 103 -12.39 -23.56 -1.32
N LYS A 104 -12.48 -22.41 -2.00
CA LYS A 104 -11.37 -21.50 -2.28
C LYS A 104 -11.48 -20.24 -1.43
N ALA A 105 -10.32 -19.76 -1.00
CA ALA A 105 -10.17 -18.54 -0.24
C ALA A 105 -9.64 -17.40 -1.14
N TRP A 106 -10.30 -16.27 -1.11
CA TRP A 106 -9.93 -15.05 -1.81
C TRP A 106 -9.61 -13.96 -0.78
N LEU A 107 -8.55 -13.20 -1.02
CA LEU A 107 -8.13 -12.10 -0.15
C LEU A 107 -8.05 -10.83 -0.97
N PHE A 108 -8.84 -9.83 -0.58
CA PHE A 108 -8.91 -8.53 -1.23
C PHE A 108 -8.29 -7.48 -0.32
N SER A 109 -7.35 -6.71 -0.87
CA SER A 109 -6.70 -5.60 -0.15
C SER A 109 -7.35 -4.26 -0.47
N THR A 110 -8.10 -4.18 -1.57
CA THR A 110 -8.84 -2.97 -1.98
C THR A 110 -10.31 -3.28 -2.22
N LEU A 111 -11.13 -2.23 -2.15
CA LEU A 111 -12.57 -2.33 -2.43
C LEU A 111 -12.82 -2.67 -3.91
N GLU A 112 -12.04 -2.10 -4.81
CA GLU A 112 -12.10 -2.34 -6.26
C GLU A 112 -11.90 -3.82 -6.59
N GLU A 113 -10.86 -4.45 -6.03
CA GLU A 113 -10.62 -5.89 -6.22
C GLU A 113 -11.81 -6.75 -5.77
N ALA A 114 -12.42 -6.39 -4.63
CA ALA A 114 -13.57 -7.11 -4.10
C ALA A 114 -14.83 -6.91 -4.99
N TRP A 115 -15.05 -5.70 -5.49
CA TRP A 115 -16.16 -5.39 -6.40
C TRP A 115 -16.01 -6.07 -7.75
N ASP A 116 -14.83 -6.01 -8.35
CA ASP A 116 -14.55 -6.64 -9.65
C ASP A 116 -14.72 -8.15 -9.56
N TRP A 117 -14.24 -8.75 -8.46
CA TRP A 117 -14.48 -10.17 -8.18
C TRP A 117 -15.98 -10.48 -8.01
N GLN A 118 -16.71 -9.65 -7.26
CA GLN A 118 -18.15 -9.84 -7.04
C GLN A 118 -18.95 -9.78 -8.35
N GLU A 119 -18.59 -8.86 -9.25
CA GLU A 119 -19.25 -8.69 -10.55
C GLU A 119 -18.88 -9.82 -11.52
N GLY A 120 -17.61 -10.24 -11.52
CA GLY A 120 -17.15 -11.42 -12.25
C GLY A 120 -17.84 -12.71 -11.77
N TRP A 121 -18.15 -12.80 -10.47
CA TRP A 121 -18.89 -13.93 -9.90
C TRP A 121 -20.37 -13.91 -10.26
N ARG A 122 -21.01 -12.73 -10.35
CA ARG A 122 -22.40 -12.59 -10.83
C ARG A 122 -22.57 -13.05 -12.28
N THR A 123 -21.60 -12.72 -13.13
CA THR A 123 -21.64 -13.05 -14.58
C THR A 123 -21.22 -14.50 -14.85
N SER A 124 -20.40 -15.08 -13.98
CA SER A 124 -20.04 -16.50 -13.99
C SER A 124 -21.17 -17.32 -13.40
N ASP A 125 -22.23 -17.52 -14.19
CA ASP A 125 -23.39 -18.34 -13.86
C ASP A 125 -22.93 -19.80 -13.58
N HIS A 126 -22.53 -20.07 -12.34
CA HIS A 126 -22.03 -21.37 -11.84
C HIS A 126 -23.09 -22.49 -11.94
N ARG A 127 -24.29 -22.16 -12.42
CA ARG A 127 -25.42 -23.06 -12.59
C ARG A 127 -25.25 -24.11 -13.71
N LYS A 128 -24.18 -24.07 -14.51
CA LYS A 128 -23.99 -24.99 -15.66
C LYS A 128 -23.06 -26.20 -15.45
N ARG A 129 -22.72 -26.59 -14.22
CA ARG A 129 -21.84 -27.77 -13.99
C ARG A 129 -22.50 -29.02 -13.38
N ARG A 130 -23.84 -29.16 -13.43
CA ARG A 130 -24.49 -30.37 -12.90
C ARG A 130 -25.50 -31.05 -13.84
N THR A 131 -25.34 -30.90 -15.16
CA THR A 131 -26.15 -31.62 -16.15
C THR A 131 -25.34 -31.94 -17.40
N THR A 132 -24.44 -32.92 -17.33
CA THR A 132 -24.09 -33.83 -18.44
C THR A 132 -23.00 -34.79 -17.98
N GLU A 133 -23.34 -35.74 -17.10
CA GLU A 133 -22.53 -36.94 -16.88
C GLU A 133 -23.41 -37.98 -16.18
N ASN A 134 -24.42 -38.45 -16.91
CA ASN A 134 -25.16 -39.69 -16.63
C ASN A 134 -25.90 -40.05 -17.91
N ASN A 135 -25.17 -40.57 -18.89
CA ASN A 135 -25.61 -41.57 -19.86
C ASN A 135 -24.49 -41.80 -20.88
N SER A 136 -23.65 -42.77 -20.59
CA SER A 136 -22.89 -43.49 -21.61
C SER A 136 -22.96 -44.96 -21.26
N THR A 137 -24.16 -45.51 -21.45
CA THR A 137 -24.41 -46.95 -21.51
C THR A 137 -24.88 -47.24 -22.92
N GLY A 138 -24.15 -48.11 -23.61
CA GLY A 138 -24.66 -48.86 -24.77
C GLY A 138 -24.67 -48.11 -26.09
N GLY A 139 -23.72 -48.45 -26.96
CA GLY A 139 -23.85 -48.18 -28.38
C GLY A 139 -24.95 -49.03 -29.03
N THR A 140 -25.30 -48.58 -30.25
CA THR A 140 -25.85 -49.33 -31.39
C THR A 140 -27.26 -49.92 -31.17
N GLU A 141 -28.32 -49.61 -31.91
CA GLU A 141 -28.51 -49.24 -33.31
C GLU A 141 -29.87 -48.52 -33.49
N GLY A 142 -30.07 -47.76 -34.57
CA GLY A 142 -31.41 -47.42 -35.07
C GLY A 142 -31.65 -45.95 -35.43
N CYS A 143 -31.69 -45.68 -36.73
CA CYS A 143 -32.17 -44.46 -37.39
C CYS A 143 -33.56 -44.76 -38.00
N PRO A 144 -34.32 -43.80 -38.55
CA PRO A 144 -34.96 -42.62 -37.96
C PRO A 144 -36.50 -42.64 -38.11
N THR A 145 -37.23 -41.74 -37.46
CA THR A 145 -38.55 -41.31 -37.97
C THR A 145 -38.75 -39.83 -37.71
N GLU A 146 -38.90 -39.09 -38.80
CA GLU A 146 -39.40 -37.73 -38.87
C GLU A 146 -40.76 -37.62 -38.16
N ARG A 147 -40.95 -36.57 -37.37
CA ARG A 147 -42.27 -35.96 -37.22
C ARG A 147 -42.15 -34.50 -36.80
N ASP A 148 -42.65 -33.68 -37.70
CA ASP A 148 -43.00 -32.28 -37.53
C ASP A 148 -43.67 -31.99 -36.18
N SER A 149 -43.23 -30.92 -35.52
CA SER A 149 -44.10 -30.10 -34.67
C SER A 149 -43.57 -28.65 -34.62
N PRO A 150 -44.45 -27.64 -34.79
CA PRO A 150 -44.06 -26.25 -34.96
C PRO A 150 -44.00 -25.46 -33.64
N GLY A 151 -43.03 -24.52 -33.58
CA GLY A 151 -43.05 -23.29 -32.75
C GLY A 151 -42.42 -23.37 -31.34
N PRO A 152 -42.07 -22.24 -30.70
CA PRO A 152 -42.34 -20.85 -31.09
C PRO A 152 -41.08 -20.01 -31.36
N THR A 153 -41.23 -19.06 -32.28
CA THR A 153 -40.42 -17.83 -32.41
C THR A 153 -40.42 -17.06 -31.09
N GLY A 154 -39.37 -17.24 -30.30
CA GLY A 154 -39.00 -16.32 -29.23
C GLY A 154 -38.41 -15.06 -29.86
N ARG A 155 -39.20 -13.99 -29.89
CA ARG A 155 -38.76 -12.63 -30.21
C ARG A 155 -37.50 -12.31 -29.41
N ASN A 156 -36.41 -12.01 -30.10
CA ASN A 156 -35.34 -11.18 -29.55
C ASN A 156 -35.95 -9.81 -29.27
N VAL A 157 -36.32 -9.57 -28.02
CA VAL A 157 -36.56 -8.23 -27.52
C VAL A 157 -35.17 -7.62 -27.30
N PRO A 158 -34.73 -6.62 -28.08
CA PRO A 158 -33.59 -5.82 -27.67
C PRO A 158 -34.01 -5.11 -26.37
N LEU A 159 -33.34 -5.46 -25.27
CA LEU A 159 -33.34 -4.64 -24.06
C LEU A 159 -32.68 -3.32 -24.44
N ASN A 160 -33.52 -2.36 -24.82
CA ASN A 160 -33.15 -0.97 -24.94
C ASN A 160 -32.69 -0.51 -23.54
N PRO A 161 -31.52 0.13 -23.40
CA PRO A 161 -31.03 0.62 -22.12
C PRO A 161 -31.88 1.82 -21.72
N ARG A 162 -32.93 1.57 -20.93
CA ARG A 162 -33.76 2.62 -20.37
C ARG A 162 -33.15 3.06 -19.05
N ASP A 163 -32.76 4.34 -19.07
CA ASP A 163 -32.65 5.25 -17.94
C ASP A 163 -31.52 4.92 -16.95
N GLY A 164 -30.47 5.73 -17.03
CA GLY A 164 -29.41 5.83 -16.05
C GLY A 164 -29.96 6.28 -14.69
N VAL A 165 -30.52 5.33 -13.96
CA VAL A 165 -30.65 5.43 -12.51
C VAL A 165 -29.25 5.18 -11.96
N PRO A 166 -28.59 6.16 -11.32
CA PRO A 166 -27.44 5.86 -10.51
C PRO A 166 -27.94 4.89 -9.44
N THR A 167 -27.55 3.62 -9.57
CA THR A 167 -27.84 2.62 -8.55
C THR A 167 -27.17 3.14 -7.27
N GLU A 168 -27.79 3.02 -6.09
CA GLU A 168 -27.16 3.48 -4.83
C GLU A 168 -25.72 2.96 -4.67
N GLU A 169 -25.42 1.80 -5.28
CA GLU A 169 -24.08 1.21 -5.41
C GLU A 169 -23.05 2.12 -6.11
N GLN A 170 -23.45 2.99 -7.04
CA GLN A 170 -22.56 3.91 -7.76
C GLN A 170 -22.12 5.09 -6.88
N GLY A 171 -23.03 5.70 -6.12
CA GLY A 171 -22.70 6.79 -5.19
C GLY A 171 -21.84 6.33 -4.00
N LEU A 172 -21.90 5.02 -3.68
CA LEU A 172 -21.08 4.37 -2.66
C LEU A 172 -19.64 4.10 -3.14
N ARG A 173 -19.41 3.90 -4.44
CA ARG A 173 -18.05 3.82 -5.01
C ARG A 173 -17.35 5.17 -4.89
N ASP A 174 -18.03 6.24 -5.27
CA ASP A 174 -17.48 7.61 -5.25
C ASP A 174 -17.17 8.11 -3.82
N SER A 175 -17.85 7.58 -2.80
CA SER A 175 -17.60 7.94 -1.40
C SER A 175 -16.43 7.18 -0.76
N CYS A 176 -15.88 6.17 -1.46
CA CYS A 176 -14.75 5.36 -1.00
C CYS A 176 -13.46 5.59 -1.82
N GLU A 177 -13.48 6.40 -2.89
CA GLU A 177 -12.29 6.79 -3.66
C GLU A 177 -11.57 7.99 -3.01
N TYR A 178 -10.66 7.80 -2.05
CA TYR A 178 -9.61 8.77 -1.66
C TYR A 178 -8.45 8.10 -0.90
#